data_AF-A0A930U6I6-F1
#
_entry.id   AF-A0A930U6I6-F1
#
_cell.length_a   1.000
_cell.length_b   1.000
_cell.length_c   1.000
_cell.angle_alpha   90.00
_cell.angle_beta   90.00
_cell.angle_gamma   90.00
#
_symmetry.space_group_name_H-M   'P 1'
#
loop_
_entity.id
_entity.type
_entity.pdbx_description
1 polymer ?
#
loop_
_entity_poly.entity_id
_entity_poly.type
_entity_poly.pdbx_seq_one_letter_code
_entity_poly.pdbx_strand_id
1 'polypeptide(L)'
;MLAGLALSLATMTGVPAPSPLMLSTGSVQPLPPLVIAQAQEKVVVRGLLSYRERIALPPNAVAIVEIRETSEAKGTLIAVQKIELKGRQVPIPFALEVDTRRLEAGRTYALRGGIVIDGRPTWATEPVPVNPAGIPSDVGNLRLTAFRPAGFVSQLQCGDQPVSIGFRQNQMRLQVGSQTWWMDPVPVASGSKFVAVNDPTTTFWGKERTATVVVAGKPLPECMPRDRRAAETTSFQARGNEPSWLLEVSGTELTLDLNFGKVRLVAANVTRQRASGLTRYLATAGDKPIAVTVRDEICTDSMSGMPFPNRVTVRVGDQSLQGCGGSPASLFQGATWVVEDINGRGVIDNSRVTLTFGPDGRVAGLGSCNNYTGGYTLTGESLKIGQVASTMKACAPALMNQETAFFTILRDVQRFEVRPDGALVLLTGNSRSLLARKASPFP
;
A
#
# COMPACT_ATOMS: atom_id res chain seq x y z
N MET A 1 38.40 71.50 38.07
CA MET A 1 38.41 70.94 39.44
C MET A 1 37.00 71.08 40.01
N LEU A 2 36.52 70.02 40.66
CA LEU A 2 35.48 69.95 41.70
C LEU A 2 34.60 71.18 42.06
N ALA A 3 33.35 70.80 42.38
CA ALA A 3 32.52 71.25 43.50
C ALA A 3 31.60 72.48 43.30
N GLY A 4 30.29 72.17 43.28
CA GLY A 4 29.37 72.41 44.41
C GLY A 4 29.08 73.84 44.82
N LEU A 5 27.80 74.23 44.73
CA LEU A 5 27.21 75.30 45.56
C LEU A 5 25.76 74.97 45.89
N ALA A 6 25.42 75.19 47.16
CA ALA A 6 24.07 75.19 47.72
C ALA A 6 23.65 76.64 48.02
N LEU A 7 22.35 76.95 48.00
CA LEU A 7 21.72 77.84 48.99
C LEU A 7 20.18 77.76 48.99
N SER A 8 19.63 78.18 50.12
CA SER A 8 18.31 77.95 50.73
C SER A 8 17.16 78.88 50.33
N LEU A 9 15.94 78.36 50.60
CA LEU A 9 14.68 78.95 51.10
C LEU A 9 14.21 80.35 50.63
N ALA A 10 12.96 80.46 50.18
CA ALA A 10 11.80 80.80 51.03
C ALA A 10 10.50 80.98 50.20
N THR A 11 9.37 80.65 50.83
CA THR A 11 7.98 80.66 50.37
C THR A 11 7.34 82.06 50.28
N MET A 12 6.37 82.28 49.39
CA MET A 12 5.15 83.08 49.64
C MET A 12 4.02 82.81 48.61
N THR A 13 2.91 82.29 49.13
CA THR A 13 1.47 82.57 48.88
C THR A 13 0.94 83.20 47.57
N GLY A 14 -0.19 82.66 47.10
CA GLY A 14 -1.36 83.49 46.71
C GLY A 14 -1.90 83.33 45.28
N VAL A 15 -3.08 82.71 45.15
CA VAL A 15 -3.91 82.57 43.93
C VAL A 15 -4.72 83.86 43.68
N PRO A 16 -5.07 84.18 42.42
CA PRO A 16 -6.49 84.40 42.11
C PRO A 16 -6.96 83.76 40.79
N ALA A 17 -8.27 83.57 40.72
CA ALA A 17 -9.03 82.84 39.69
C ALA A 17 -9.76 83.81 38.71
N PRO A 18 -10.83 83.42 37.98
CA PRO A 18 -10.82 83.13 36.54
C PRO A 18 -11.78 84.03 35.73
N SER A 19 -11.91 83.83 34.40
CA SER A 19 -13.21 83.95 33.69
C SER A 19 -13.16 83.47 32.22
N PRO A 20 -14.31 83.05 31.65
CA PRO A 20 -14.42 82.09 30.54
C PRO A 20 -14.97 82.68 29.23
N LEU A 21 -14.88 81.94 28.11
CA LEU A 21 -15.56 82.29 26.84
C LEU A 21 -16.09 81.04 26.11
N MET A 22 -17.43 80.97 26.10
CA MET A 22 -18.40 80.58 25.05
C MET A 22 -18.22 79.28 24.23
N LEU A 23 -19.26 78.44 24.35
CA LEU A 23 -19.52 77.23 23.56
C LEU A 23 -20.20 77.57 22.22
N SER A 24 -19.72 76.95 21.14
CA SER A 24 -20.36 76.93 19.81
C SER A 24 -20.99 75.56 19.58
N THR A 25 -22.30 75.54 19.29
CA THR A 25 -23.08 74.32 19.04
C THR A 25 -22.97 73.89 17.57
N GLY A 26 -22.02 73.01 17.28
CA GLY A 26 -21.95 72.27 16.02
C GLY A 26 -22.83 71.01 16.06
N SER A 27 -23.77 70.90 15.12
CA SER A 27 -24.62 69.74 14.90
C SER A 27 -23.80 68.52 14.44
N VAL A 28 -23.76 67.47 15.26
CA VAL A 28 -23.12 66.18 14.92
C VAL A 28 -24.06 65.38 14.01
N GLN A 29 -23.66 65.15 12.76
CA GLN A 29 -24.32 64.16 11.90
C GLN A 29 -24.00 62.75 12.40
N PRO A 30 -24.99 61.83 12.53
CA PRO A 30 -24.70 60.44 12.86
C PRO A 30 -23.92 59.79 11.71
N LEU A 31 -22.81 59.14 12.05
CA LEU A 31 -22.03 58.32 11.13
C LEU A 31 -22.96 57.26 10.49
N PRO A 32 -22.84 56.97 9.18
CA PRO A 32 -23.51 55.81 8.63
C PRO A 32 -23.04 54.55 9.37
N PRO A 33 -23.92 53.57 9.64
CA PRO A 33 -23.48 52.33 10.27
C PRO A 33 -22.40 51.67 9.42
N LEU A 34 -21.30 51.26 10.06
CA LEU A 34 -20.31 50.39 9.41
C LEU A 34 -21.05 49.15 8.91
N VAL A 35 -21.20 49.03 7.59
CA VAL A 35 -21.48 47.74 6.97
C VAL A 35 -20.21 46.93 7.17
N ILE A 36 -20.18 46.08 8.19
CA ILE A 36 -19.17 45.04 8.30
C ILE A 36 -19.42 44.12 7.10
N ALA A 37 -18.63 44.26 6.05
CA ALA A 37 -18.61 43.30 4.96
C ALA A 37 -18.32 41.93 5.60
N GLN A 38 -19.30 41.02 5.56
CA GLN A 38 -19.05 39.65 6.01
C GLN A 38 -17.95 39.08 5.12
N ALA A 39 -16.77 38.86 5.70
CA ALA A 39 -15.69 38.17 5.03
C ALA A 39 -16.25 36.84 4.52
N GLN A 40 -16.10 36.55 3.23
CA GLN A 40 -16.59 35.30 2.66
C GLN A 40 -15.87 34.13 3.36
N GLU A 41 -16.57 33.45 4.27
CA GLU A 41 -16.06 32.30 5.05
C GLU A 41 -15.77 31.07 4.17
N LYS A 42 -16.13 31.14 2.89
CA LYS A 42 -15.87 30.11 1.89
C LYS A 42 -15.07 30.66 0.73
N VAL A 43 -14.03 29.94 0.34
CA VAL A 43 -13.21 30.23 -0.84
C VAL A 43 -13.40 29.11 -1.85
N VAL A 44 -13.44 29.45 -3.14
CA VAL A 44 -13.49 28.48 -4.24
C VAL A 44 -12.11 28.37 -4.88
N VAL A 45 -11.55 27.16 -4.85
CA VAL A 45 -10.28 26.81 -5.50
C VAL A 45 -10.56 26.15 -6.84
N ARG A 46 -10.13 26.76 -7.94
CA ARG A 46 -10.30 26.26 -9.30
C ARG A 46 -9.04 25.60 -9.83
N GLY A 47 -9.20 24.73 -10.83
CA GLY A 47 -8.08 24.14 -11.55
C GLY A 47 -8.52 23.09 -12.56
N LEU A 48 -7.54 22.44 -13.17
CA LEU A 48 -7.71 21.36 -14.14
C LEU A 48 -6.97 20.11 -13.68
N LEU A 49 -7.58 18.94 -13.80
CA LEU A 49 -6.89 17.66 -13.70
C LEU A 49 -6.54 17.16 -15.11
N SER A 50 -5.26 16.90 -15.40
CA SER A 50 -4.86 16.35 -16.71
C SER A 50 -3.72 15.35 -16.60
N TYR A 51 -3.58 14.48 -17.61
CA TYR A 51 -2.44 13.59 -17.79
C TYR A 51 -1.99 13.58 -19.25
N ARG A 52 -0.79 13.08 -19.55
CA ARG A 52 -0.19 13.09 -20.91
C ARG A 52 -0.41 11.77 -21.65
N GLU A 53 -0.75 10.73 -20.92
CA GLU A 53 -0.98 9.38 -21.39
C GLU A 53 -2.18 9.34 -22.35
N ARG A 54 -2.08 8.61 -23.46
CA ARG A 54 -3.18 8.45 -24.44
C ARG A 54 -4.14 7.33 -24.01
N ILE A 55 -4.65 7.44 -22.78
CA ILE A 55 -5.54 6.45 -22.16
C ILE A 55 -6.92 7.08 -22.00
N ALA A 56 -7.97 6.38 -22.43
CA ALA A 56 -9.35 6.82 -22.23
C ALA A 56 -9.84 6.42 -20.84
N LEU A 57 -10.51 7.34 -20.15
CA LEU A 57 -11.21 7.06 -18.91
C LEU A 57 -12.51 6.33 -19.20
N PRO A 58 -12.84 5.26 -18.44
CA PRO A 58 -14.10 4.57 -18.59
C PRO A 58 -15.27 5.43 -18.07
N PRO A 59 -16.52 5.18 -18.52
CA PRO A 59 -17.67 6.04 -18.17
C PRO A 59 -18.00 6.11 -16.68
N ASN A 60 -17.64 5.08 -15.91
CA ASN A 60 -17.81 4.98 -14.46
C ASN A 60 -16.72 5.70 -13.65
N ALA A 61 -15.75 6.35 -14.29
CA ALA A 61 -14.69 7.08 -13.59
C ALA A 61 -15.25 8.27 -12.80
N VAL A 62 -14.72 8.47 -11.59
CA VAL A 62 -15.05 9.59 -10.71
C VAL A 62 -13.77 10.36 -10.40
N ALA A 63 -13.73 11.65 -10.73
CA ALA A 63 -12.66 12.52 -10.28
C ALA A 63 -12.94 12.99 -8.85
N ILE A 64 -11.92 12.98 -8.00
CA ILE A 64 -11.99 13.46 -6.62
C ILE A 64 -10.91 14.52 -6.45
N VAL A 65 -11.29 15.66 -5.90
CA VAL A 65 -10.37 16.72 -5.48
C VAL A 65 -10.60 16.98 -4.01
N GLU A 66 -9.56 16.93 -3.19
CA GLU A 66 -9.66 17.11 -1.74
C GLU A 66 -8.57 18.03 -1.19
N ILE A 67 -8.91 18.74 -0.11
CA ILE A 67 -7.93 19.34 0.80
C ILE A 67 -7.94 18.55 2.09
N ARG A 68 -6.76 18.13 2.51
CA ARG A 68 -6.54 17.38 3.74
C ARG A 68 -5.48 18.07 4.59
N GLU A 69 -5.69 18.03 5.89
CA GLU A 69 -4.71 18.43 6.90
C GLU A 69 -3.57 17.38 6.94
N THR A 70 -2.31 17.82 6.95
CA THR A 70 -1.13 16.96 6.76
C THR A 70 -0.13 16.97 7.91
N SER A 71 -0.42 17.65 9.01
CA SER A 71 0.40 17.59 10.22
C SER A 71 0.25 16.25 10.95
N GLU A 72 -0.85 15.52 10.74
CA GLU A 72 -1.12 14.22 11.35
C GLU A 72 -1.23 13.06 10.35
N ALA A 73 -0.84 11.85 10.76
CA ALA A 73 -0.76 10.68 9.89
C ALA A 73 -2.12 10.20 9.33
N LYS A 74 -3.22 10.47 10.04
CA LYS A 74 -4.60 10.19 9.62
C LYS A 74 -5.37 11.45 9.17
N GLY A 75 -4.62 12.50 8.81
CA GLY A 75 -5.04 13.84 8.41
C GLY A 75 -6.53 14.07 8.11
N THR A 76 -7.10 15.10 8.73
CA THR A 76 -8.53 15.42 8.64
C THR A 76 -8.91 15.95 7.25
N LEU A 77 -10.02 15.45 6.68
CA LEU A 77 -10.56 15.92 5.41
C LEU A 77 -11.25 17.28 5.60
N ILE A 78 -10.72 18.33 4.97
CA ILE A 78 -11.22 19.71 5.11
C ILE A 78 -12.24 20.04 4.03
N ALA A 79 -11.99 19.63 2.79
CA ALA A 79 -12.88 19.84 1.67
C ALA A 79 -12.76 18.68 0.70
N VAL A 80 -13.86 18.29 0.06
CA VAL A 80 -13.87 17.28 -1.00
C VAL A 80 -14.91 17.63 -2.05
N GLN A 81 -14.53 17.48 -3.31
CA GLN A 81 -15.43 17.51 -4.45
C GLN A 81 -15.31 16.18 -5.19
N LYS A 82 -16.45 15.54 -5.42
CA LYS A 82 -16.55 14.34 -6.27
C LYS A 82 -17.26 14.71 -7.56
N ILE A 83 -16.72 14.25 -8.68
CA ILE A 83 -17.17 14.62 -10.02
C ILE A 83 -17.35 13.34 -10.84
N GLU A 84 -18.59 12.93 -11.07
CA GLU A 84 -18.89 11.81 -11.97
C GLU A 84 -18.53 12.19 -13.41
N LEU A 85 -17.66 11.43 -14.05
CA LEU A 85 -17.15 11.82 -15.36
C LEU A 85 -18.10 11.46 -16.50
N LYS A 86 -18.89 10.39 -16.39
CA LYS A 86 -19.91 10.01 -17.39
C LYS A 86 -19.36 10.00 -18.82
N GLY A 87 -18.14 9.49 -18.99
CA GLY A 87 -17.42 9.42 -20.26
C GLY A 87 -16.59 10.66 -20.61
N ARG A 88 -16.67 11.75 -19.84
CA ARG A 88 -15.83 12.94 -20.00
C ARG A 88 -14.35 12.60 -19.78
N GLN A 89 -13.51 13.05 -20.72
CA GLN A 89 -12.07 12.82 -20.74
C GLN A 89 -11.30 14.02 -20.18
N VAL A 90 -10.04 13.82 -19.78
CA VAL A 90 -9.14 14.91 -19.37
C VAL A 90 -8.92 15.93 -20.50
N PRO A 91 -8.71 17.23 -20.18
CA PRO A 91 -8.62 17.81 -18.85
C PRO A 91 -9.99 17.95 -18.15
N ILE A 92 -10.04 17.61 -16.84
CA ILE A 92 -11.26 17.72 -16.02
C ILE A 92 -11.21 19.00 -15.17
N PRO A 93 -12.08 19.99 -15.43
CA PRO A 93 -12.16 21.19 -14.58
C PRO A 93 -12.81 20.87 -13.24
N PHE A 94 -12.33 21.53 -12.18
CA PHE A 94 -12.91 21.46 -10.84
C PHE A 94 -13.04 22.86 -10.21
N ALA A 95 -13.92 22.95 -9.21
CA ALA A 95 -14.17 24.15 -8.43
C ALA A 95 -14.51 23.71 -7.00
N LEU A 96 -13.48 23.58 -6.16
CA LEU A 96 -13.58 23.05 -4.81
C LEU A 96 -13.95 24.18 -3.84
N GLU A 97 -15.10 24.06 -3.18
CA GLU A 97 -15.48 24.95 -2.09
C GLU A 97 -14.76 24.57 -0.78
N VAL A 98 -14.13 25.55 -0.15
CA VAL A 98 -13.34 25.39 1.07
C VAL A 98 -13.87 26.32 2.14
N ASP A 99 -14.30 25.77 3.28
CA ASP A 99 -14.64 26.56 4.47
C ASP A 99 -13.36 26.94 5.20
N THR A 100 -13.00 28.22 5.18
CA THR A 100 -11.72 28.71 5.72
C THR A 100 -11.66 28.61 7.24
N ARG A 101 -12.80 28.51 7.93
CA ARG A 101 -12.86 28.32 9.40
C ARG A 101 -12.33 26.97 9.84
N ARG A 102 -12.28 25.99 8.93
CA ARG A 102 -11.73 24.65 9.17
C ARG A 102 -10.21 24.61 9.02
N LEU A 103 -9.58 25.72 8.64
CA LEU A 103 -8.14 25.84 8.49
C LEU A 103 -7.53 26.55 9.71
N GLU A 104 -7.11 25.76 10.68
CA GLU A 104 -6.40 26.23 11.87
C GLU A 104 -5.01 26.80 11.52
N ALA A 105 -4.66 27.91 12.17
CA ALA A 105 -3.32 28.48 12.11
C ALA A 105 -2.28 27.51 12.71
N GLY A 106 -1.14 27.35 12.04
CA GLY A 106 -0.04 26.46 12.48
C GLY A 106 -0.15 25.00 12.02
N ARG A 107 -1.29 24.58 11.44
CA ARG A 107 -1.43 23.29 10.77
C ARG A 107 -0.95 23.37 9.31
N THR A 108 -0.60 22.22 8.74
CA THR A 108 -0.25 22.11 7.30
C THR A 108 -1.39 21.46 6.54
N TYR A 109 -1.61 21.89 5.30
CA TYR A 109 -2.67 21.35 4.45
C TYR A 109 -2.14 21.09 3.05
N ALA A 110 -2.74 20.11 2.36
CA ALA A 110 -2.42 19.84 0.98
C ALA A 110 -3.68 19.57 0.15
N LEU A 111 -3.73 20.19 -1.03
CA LEU A 111 -4.68 19.90 -2.10
C LEU A 111 -4.18 18.69 -2.90
N ARG A 112 -5.10 17.77 -3.21
CA ARG A 112 -4.84 16.59 -4.03
C ARG A 112 -5.97 16.36 -5.00
N GLY A 113 -5.64 15.94 -6.21
CA GLY A 113 -6.59 15.42 -7.19
C GLY A 113 -6.35 13.94 -7.45
N GLY A 114 -7.40 13.22 -7.85
CA GLY A 114 -7.30 11.83 -8.26
C GLY A 114 -8.48 11.37 -9.09
N ILE A 115 -8.33 10.21 -9.73
CA ILE A 115 -9.40 9.52 -10.46
C ILE A 115 -9.59 8.14 -9.86
N VAL A 116 -10.82 7.83 -9.51
CA VAL A 116 -11.27 6.54 -8.96
C VAL A 116 -12.08 5.81 -10.01
N ILE A 117 -11.78 4.53 -10.21
CA ILE A 117 -12.48 3.63 -11.14
C ILE A 117 -12.86 2.38 -10.33
N ASP A 118 -14.13 1.99 -10.35
CA ASP A 118 -14.65 0.84 -9.57
C ASP A 118 -14.26 0.87 -8.09
N GLY A 119 -14.34 2.06 -7.48
CA GLY A 119 -13.99 2.29 -6.07
C GLY A 119 -12.48 2.27 -5.78
N ARG A 120 -11.62 2.16 -6.79
CA ARG A 120 -10.15 2.11 -6.64
C ARG A 120 -9.47 3.35 -7.22
N PRO A 121 -8.63 4.07 -6.45
CA PRO A 121 -7.83 5.17 -6.97
C PRO A 121 -6.84 4.65 -8.02
N THR A 122 -6.92 5.18 -9.24
CA THR A 122 -6.11 4.76 -10.39
C THR A 122 -5.13 5.86 -10.82
N TRP A 123 -5.48 7.13 -10.57
CA TRP A 123 -4.64 8.29 -10.84
C TRP A 123 -4.61 9.24 -9.65
N ALA A 124 -3.49 9.90 -9.41
CA ALA A 124 -3.38 10.97 -8.41
C ALA A 124 -2.34 12.03 -8.79
N THR A 125 -2.52 13.22 -8.23
CA THR A 125 -1.57 14.33 -8.31
C THR A 125 -0.54 14.24 -7.18
N GLU A 126 0.59 14.93 -7.35
CA GLU A 126 1.41 15.27 -6.17
C GLU A 126 0.61 16.22 -5.24
N PRO A 127 0.85 16.18 -3.92
CA PRO A 127 0.20 17.10 -2.99
C PRO A 127 0.68 18.53 -3.23
N VAL A 128 -0.24 19.46 -3.42
CA VAL A 128 0.06 20.89 -3.52
C VAL A 128 -0.15 21.52 -2.14
N PRO A 129 0.88 22.07 -1.49
CA PRO A 129 0.73 22.74 -0.20
C PRO A 129 -0.30 23.88 -0.26
N VAL A 130 -1.19 23.95 0.72
CA VAL A 130 -2.18 25.01 0.85
C VAL A 130 -1.83 25.87 2.08
N ASN A 131 -1.68 27.17 1.86
CA ASN A 131 -1.47 28.14 2.94
C ASN A 131 -2.81 28.65 3.47
N PRO A 132 -3.15 28.44 4.76
CA PRO A 132 -4.37 28.96 5.37
C PRO A 132 -4.52 30.49 5.27
N ALA A 133 -3.41 31.23 5.28
CA ALA A 133 -3.43 32.69 5.22
C ALA A 133 -3.68 33.26 3.81
N GLY A 134 -3.70 32.40 2.78
CA GLY A 134 -3.85 32.83 1.39
C GLY A 134 -4.03 31.63 0.46
N ILE A 135 -5.25 31.11 0.40
CA ILE A 135 -5.59 30.01 -0.52
C ILE A 135 -5.69 30.59 -1.94
N PRO A 136 -4.95 30.04 -2.92
CA PRO A 136 -5.07 30.50 -4.30
C PRO A 136 -6.48 30.22 -4.85
N SER A 137 -7.05 31.17 -5.58
CA SER A 137 -8.35 31.01 -6.26
C SER A 137 -8.28 30.09 -7.48
N ASP A 138 -7.07 29.90 -8.05
CA ASP A 138 -6.78 28.99 -9.14
C ASP A 138 -5.40 28.34 -8.92
N VAL A 139 -5.33 27.01 -8.96
CA VAL A 139 -4.09 26.22 -8.83
C VAL A 139 -3.56 25.74 -10.19
N GLY A 140 -4.22 26.13 -11.28
CA GLY A 140 -3.84 25.77 -12.64
C GLY A 140 -4.01 24.28 -12.91
N ASN A 141 -3.08 23.75 -13.71
CA ASN A 141 -3.13 22.37 -14.16
C ASN A 141 -2.44 21.42 -13.18
N LEU A 142 -3.22 20.61 -12.48
CA LEU A 142 -2.73 19.53 -11.64
C LEU A 142 -2.53 18.27 -12.48
N ARG A 143 -1.26 17.90 -12.65
CA ARG A 143 -0.88 16.71 -13.40
C ARG A 143 -1.20 15.45 -12.61
N LEU A 144 -2.09 14.63 -13.14
CA LEU A 144 -2.35 13.27 -12.71
C LEU A 144 -1.22 12.35 -13.19
N THR A 145 -0.82 11.45 -12.31
CA THR A 145 0.09 10.34 -12.57
C THR A 145 -0.55 9.06 -12.06
N ALA A 146 -0.12 7.90 -12.58
CA ALA A 146 -0.66 6.61 -12.12
C ALA A 146 -0.58 6.53 -10.58
N PHE A 147 -1.71 6.29 -9.93
CA PHE A 147 -1.78 6.24 -8.48
C PHE A 147 -0.90 5.12 -7.96
N ARG A 148 0.17 5.50 -7.28
CA ARG A 148 1.01 4.61 -6.49
C ARG A 148 0.71 4.95 -5.04
N PRO A 149 0.21 4.00 -4.22
CA PRO A 149 0.14 4.20 -2.79
C PRO A 149 1.49 4.70 -2.30
N ALA A 150 1.50 5.80 -1.55
CA ALA A 150 2.73 6.42 -1.06
C ALA A 150 3.60 5.37 -0.35
N GLY A 151 4.70 4.98 -1.01
CA GLY A 151 5.75 4.10 -0.54
C GLY A 151 5.25 2.73 -0.05
N PHE A 152 5.60 1.66 -0.76
CA PHE A 152 5.70 0.35 -0.11
C PHE A 152 6.60 0.50 1.12
N VAL A 153 6.01 0.51 2.31
CA VAL A 153 6.77 0.48 3.55
C VAL A 153 7.18 -0.98 3.75
N SER A 154 8.43 -1.31 3.42
CA SER A 154 8.98 -2.61 3.80
C SER A 154 9.28 -2.54 5.28
N GLN A 155 8.60 -3.36 6.07
CA GLN A 155 8.96 -3.57 7.47
C GLN A 155 10.05 -4.63 7.52
N LEU A 156 11.07 -4.38 8.32
CA LEU A 156 12.17 -5.27 8.61
C LEU A 156 12.19 -5.53 10.12
N GLN A 157 12.66 -6.70 10.50
CA GLN A 157 12.89 -7.10 11.88
C GLN A 157 14.39 -7.29 12.06
N CYS A 158 15.01 -6.48 12.91
CA CYS A 158 16.45 -6.50 13.21
C CYS A 158 16.64 -6.94 14.67
N GLY A 159 16.71 -8.25 14.91
CA GLY A 159 16.55 -8.80 16.27
C GLY A 159 15.14 -8.50 16.80
N ASP A 160 15.02 -7.85 17.96
CA ASP A 160 13.71 -7.40 18.49
C ASP A 160 13.30 -6.01 18.01
N GLN A 161 14.16 -5.31 17.27
CA GLN A 161 13.91 -3.93 16.87
C GLN A 161 13.20 -3.87 15.51
N PRO A 162 11.96 -3.34 15.43
CA PRO A 162 11.28 -3.13 14.17
C PRO A 162 11.88 -1.92 13.44
N VAL A 163 12.15 -2.12 12.16
CA VAL A 163 12.65 -1.09 11.25
C VAL A 163 11.69 -0.96 10.08
N SER A 164 11.46 0.26 9.61
CA SER A 164 10.61 0.47 8.44
C SER A 164 11.34 1.36 7.43
N ILE A 165 11.28 0.95 6.17
CA ILE A 165 11.82 1.71 5.05
C ILE A 165 10.70 2.08 4.10
N GLY A 166 10.71 3.29 3.57
CA GLY A 166 9.78 3.74 2.53
C GLY A 166 10.50 4.60 1.52
N PHE A 167 9.90 4.83 0.36
CA PHE A 167 10.49 5.67 -0.69
C PHE A 167 9.59 6.84 -1.03
N ARG A 168 10.18 8.03 -1.15
CA ARG A 168 9.55 9.23 -1.68
C ARG A 168 10.37 9.71 -2.88
N GLN A 169 9.79 9.64 -4.07
CA GLN A 169 10.49 9.91 -5.34
C GLN A 169 11.79 9.10 -5.44
N ASN A 170 12.96 9.72 -5.27
CA ASN A 170 14.28 9.07 -5.35
C ASN A 170 15.03 9.00 -3.99
N GLN A 171 14.40 9.40 -2.88
CA GLN A 171 14.98 9.34 -1.54
C GLN A 171 14.31 8.26 -0.69
N MET A 172 15.12 7.54 0.06
CA MET A 172 14.63 6.52 1.00
C MET A 172 14.39 7.16 2.38
N ARG A 173 13.30 6.79 3.03
CA ARG A 173 13.02 7.09 4.43
C ARG A 173 13.30 5.85 5.26
N LEU A 174 14.22 5.92 6.21
CA LEU A 174 14.46 4.89 7.22
C LEU A 174 13.85 5.33 8.54
N GLN A 175 13.13 4.46 9.22
CA GLN A 175 12.58 4.71 10.54
C GLN A 175 12.90 3.53 11.48
N VAL A 176 13.46 3.86 12.64
CA VAL A 176 13.82 2.93 13.72
C VAL A 176 13.22 3.47 15.01
N GLY A 177 12.23 2.78 15.57
CA GLY A 177 11.42 3.32 16.67
C GLY A 177 10.70 4.63 16.26
N SER A 178 10.92 5.70 17.03
CA SER A 178 10.38 7.05 16.76
C SER A 178 11.29 7.91 15.86
N GLN A 179 12.53 7.50 15.63
CA GLN A 179 13.50 8.27 14.87
C GLN A 179 13.38 7.97 13.37
N THR A 180 13.54 9.01 12.54
CA THR A 180 13.39 8.94 11.09
C THR A 180 14.53 9.67 10.38
N TRP A 181 15.09 9.05 9.34
CA TRP A 181 16.14 9.60 8.49
C TRP A 181 15.72 9.57 7.03
N TRP A 182 16.05 10.64 6.30
CA TRP A 182 16.03 10.65 4.85
C TRP A 182 17.41 10.27 4.34
N MET A 183 17.46 9.43 3.31
CA MET A 183 18.68 8.79 2.85
C MET A 183 18.83 8.89 1.33
N ASP A 184 20.05 9.20 0.92
CA ASP A 184 20.46 9.26 -0.48
C ASP A 184 21.11 7.93 -0.92
N PRO A 185 20.89 7.49 -2.17
CA PRO A 185 21.50 6.29 -2.70
C PRO A 185 23.00 6.49 -2.91
N VAL A 186 23.79 5.47 -2.59
CA VAL A 186 25.23 5.43 -2.83
C VAL A 186 25.55 4.28 -3.79
N PRO A 187 26.23 4.54 -4.92
CA PRO A 187 26.66 3.49 -5.85
C PRO A 187 27.53 2.44 -5.17
N VAL A 188 27.19 1.16 -5.33
CA VAL A 188 27.94 0.01 -4.79
C VAL A 188 27.93 -1.14 -5.80
N ALA A 189 28.94 -2.02 -5.72
CA ALA A 189 29.10 -3.14 -6.66
C ALA A 189 28.01 -4.22 -6.52
N SER A 190 27.38 -4.35 -5.34
CA SER A 190 26.29 -5.29 -5.10
C SER A 190 25.36 -4.81 -3.98
N GLY A 191 24.06 -5.00 -4.18
CA GLY A 191 23.00 -4.56 -3.27
C GLY A 191 22.59 -3.10 -3.47
N SER A 192 21.75 -2.60 -2.56
CA SER A 192 21.26 -1.22 -2.55
C SER A 192 21.68 -0.53 -1.27
N LYS A 193 22.64 0.39 -1.37
CA LYS A 193 23.18 1.13 -0.22
C LYS A 193 22.64 2.56 -0.21
N PHE A 194 22.25 3.01 0.98
CA PHE A 194 21.78 4.35 1.23
C PHE A 194 22.45 4.91 2.49
N VAL A 195 22.66 6.22 2.50
CA VAL A 195 23.31 6.94 3.61
C VAL A 195 22.43 8.12 4.00
N ALA A 196 22.22 8.36 5.29
CA ALA A 196 21.35 9.45 5.72
C ALA A 196 21.96 10.82 5.40
N VAL A 197 21.11 11.72 4.88
CA VAL A 197 21.51 13.05 4.36
C VAL A 197 22.19 13.90 5.44
N ASN A 198 21.68 13.84 6.67
CA ASN A 198 22.15 14.65 7.79
C ASN A 198 22.95 13.84 8.84
N ASP A 199 23.22 12.56 8.57
CA ASP A 199 23.97 11.69 9.48
C ASP A 199 24.64 10.55 8.67
N PRO A 200 25.86 10.75 8.16
CA PRO A 200 26.53 9.75 7.35
C PRO A 200 26.88 8.48 8.12
N THR A 201 26.81 8.50 9.46
CA THR A 201 27.01 7.32 10.31
C THR A 201 25.77 6.43 10.40
N THR A 202 24.62 6.91 9.90
CA THR A 202 23.40 6.13 9.73
C THR A 202 23.30 5.61 8.29
N THR A 203 23.35 4.30 8.12
CA THR A 203 23.39 3.64 6.80
C THR A 203 22.42 2.47 6.72
N PHE A 204 21.99 2.20 5.50
CA PHE A 204 21.19 1.03 5.15
C PHE A 204 21.84 0.36 3.95
N TRP A 205 22.00 -0.96 4.01
CA TRP A 205 22.47 -1.74 2.88
C TRP A 205 21.63 -3.01 2.73
N GLY A 206 20.78 -3.04 1.71
CA GLY A 206 19.98 -4.22 1.37
C GLY A 206 20.74 -5.14 0.40
N LYS A 207 20.72 -6.44 0.69
CA LYS A 207 21.22 -7.50 -0.21
C LYS A 207 20.24 -8.66 -0.22
N GLU A 208 19.80 -9.06 -1.41
CA GLU A 208 18.91 -10.23 -1.60
C GLU A 208 17.65 -10.21 -0.71
N ARG A 209 17.71 -10.89 0.46
CA ARG A 209 16.64 -11.01 1.46
C ARG A 209 17.03 -10.49 2.85
N THR A 210 18.19 -9.90 3.03
CA THR A 210 18.60 -9.30 4.32
C THR A 210 19.02 -7.84 4.13
N ALA A 211 19.10 -7.12 5.24
CA ALA A 211 19.64 -5.78 5.26
C ALA A 211 20.53 -5.57 6.48
N THR A 212 21.61 -4.82 6.27
CA THR A 212 22.43 -4.27 7.35
C THR A 212 21.98 -2.84 7.59
N VAL A 213 21.65 -2.53 8.85
CA VAL A 213 21.28 -1.18 9.28
C VAL A 213 22.24 -0.73 10.35
N VAL A 214 22.81 0.46 10.18
CA VAL A 214 23.65 1.13 11.17
C VAL A 214 22.95 2.42 11.54
N VAL A 215 22.77 2.69 12.84
CA VAL A 215 22.16 3.92 13.35
C VAL A 215 23.18 4.62 14.24
N ALA A 216 23.53 5.86 13.90
CA ALA A 216 24.51 6.67 14.63
C ALA A 216 25.84 5.91 14.88
N GLY A 217 26.34 5.19 13.87
CA GLY A 217 27.56 4.38 13.96
C GLY A 217 27.42 3.03 14.68
N LYS A 218 26.24 2.69 15.22
CA LYS A 218 25.98 1.41 15.90
C LYS A 218 25.25 0.44 14.97
N PRO A 219 25.82 -0.72 14.64
CA PRO A 219 25.14 -1.71 13.83
C PRO A 219 23.99 -2.35 14.61
N LEU A 220 22.85 -2.50 13.96
CA LEU A 220 21.75 -3.34 14.44
C LEU A 220 22.05 -4.81 14.08
N PRO A 221 21.40 -5.78 14.77
CA PRO A 221 21.37 -7.17 14.30
C PRO A 221 20.87 -7.24 12.86
N GLU A 222 21.24 -8.31 12.14
CA GLU A 222 20.84 -8.47 10.74
C GLU A 222 19.32 -8.36 10.58
N CYS A 223 18.90 -7.52 9.63
CA CYS A 223 17.51 -7.21 9.42
C CYS A 223 16.91 -8.14 8.36
N MET A 224 15.82 -8.80 8.69
CA MET A 224 15.06 -9.63 7.75
C MET A 224 13.71 -8.97 7.43
N PRO A 225 13.15 -9.12 6.22
CA PRO A 225 11.80 -8.69 5.91
C PRO A 225 10.82 -9.23 6.94
N ARG A 226 10.12 -8.32 7.61
CA ARG A 226 8.92 -8.65 8.36
C ARG A 226 7.83 -8.83 7.30
N ASP A 227 7.56 -10.07 6.94
CA ASP A 227 6.51 -10.41 5.99
C ASP A 227 5.18 -9.78 6.48
N ARG A 228 4.80 -8.61 5.94
CA ARG A 228 3.50 -7.99 6.26
C ARG A 228 2.33 -8.90 5.87
N ARG A 229 2.54 -9.87 4.98
CA ARG A 229 1.55 -10.91 4.66
C ARG A 229 1.33 -11.95 5.77
N ALA A 230 2.30 -12.17 6.66
CA ALA A 230 2.06 -12.99 7.85
C ALA A 230 1.20 -12.26 8.89
N ALA A 231 1.09 -10.93 8.81
CA ALA A 231 0.29 -10.09 9.71
C ALA A 231 -1.06 -9.62 9.10
N GLU A 232 -1.22 -9.63 7.78
CA GLU A 232 -2.47 -9.25 7.07
C GLU A 232 -3.36 -10.43 6.67
N THR A 233 -3.16 -11.61 7.26
CA THR A 233 -4.18 -12.68 7.23
C THR A 233 -4.54 -13.06 8.66
N THR A 234 -5.26 -12.17 9.36
CA THR A 234 -5.93 -12.56 10.60
C THR A 234 -7.05 -13.56 10.33
N SER A 235 -7.52 -13.67 9.08
CA SER A 235 -8.49 -14.66 8.61
C SER A 235 -7.82 -15.87 7.96
N PHE A 236 -8.03 -17.07 8.49
CA PHE A 236 -7.76 -18.33 7.80
C PHE A 236 -9.06 -18.82 7.17
N GLN A 237 -9.03 -19.20 5.89
CA GLN A 237 -10.18 -19.73 5.19
C GLN A 237 -9.94 -21.18 4.74
N ALA A 238 -10.98 -22.00 4.78
CA ALA A 238 -10.97 -23.36 4.26
C ALA A 238 -12.36 -23.77 3.76
N ARG A 239 -12.41 -24.75 2.86
CA ARG A 239 -13.65 -25.23 2.26
C ARG A 239 -13.63 -26.72 1.97
N GLY A 240 -14.80 -27.33 1.87
CA GLY A 240 -14.98 -28.67 1.32
C GLY A 240 -16.32 -28.82 0.61
N ASN A 241 -16.44 -29.87 -0.20
CA ASN A 241 -17.53 -30.02 -1.17
C ASN A 241 -18.51 -31.15 -0.80
N GLU A 242 -18.08 -32.16 -0.03
CA GLU A 242 -18.88 -33.36 0.27
C GLU A 242 -18.79 -33.76 1.76
N PRO A 243 -19.78 -33.37 2.60
CA PRO A 243 -20.79 -32.35 2.32
C PRO A 243 -20.17 -30.94 2.20
N SER A 244 -20.91 -29.99 1.63
CA SER A 244 -20.40 -28.62 1.45
C SER A 244 -20.21 -27.91 2.79
N TRP A 245 -19.05 -27.28 2.95
CA TRP A 245 -18.75 -26.40 4.08
C TRP A 245 -17.77 -25.28 3.72
N LEU A 246 -17.88 -24.15 4.42
CA LEU A 246 -16.96 -23.01 4.34
C LEU A 246 -16.60 -22.56 5.77
N LEU A 247 -15.30 -22.48 6.04
CA LEU A 247 -14.73 -22.04 7.31
C LEU A 247 -14.01 -20.71 7.11
N GLU A 248 -14.25 -19.79 8.04
CA GLU A 248 -13.42 -18.61 8.23
C GLU A 248 -13.05 -18.47 9.70
N VAL A 249 -11.77 -18.26 9.99
CA VAL A 249 -11.26 -18.01 11.34
C VAL A 249 -10.55 -16.67 11.36
N SER A 250 -11.19 -15.62 11.86
CA SER A 250 -10.65 -14.26 11.94
C SER A 250 -10.36 -13.87 13.40
N GLY A 251 -9.09 -13.72 13.75
CA GLY A 251 -8.71 -13.41 15.13
C GLY A 251 -9.13 -14.51 16.11
N THR A 252 -10.09 -14.20 16.99
CA THR A 252 -10.69 -15.13 17.97
C THR A 252 -12.09 -15.59 17.60
N GLU A 253 -12.56 -15.26 16.40
CA GLU A 253 -13.86 -15.66 15.88
C GLU A 253 -13.72 -16.75 14.80
N LEU A 254 -14.61 -17.74 14.84
CA LEU A 254 -14.73 -18.80 13.86
C LEU A 254 -16.17 -18.81 13.35
N THR A 255 -16.32 -18.76 12.03
CA THR A 255 -17.58 -19.00 11.33
C THR A 255 -17.44 -20.27 10.50
N LEU A 256 -18.40 -21.18 10.65
CA LEU A 256 -18.51 -22.41 9.87
C LEU A 256 -19.90 -22.50 9.25
N ASP A 257 -19.95 -22.34 7.94
CA ASP A 257 -21.13 -22.56 7.13
C ASP A 257 -21.16 -23.99 6.65
N LEU A 258 -22.27 -24.68 6.87
CA LEU A 258 -22.52 -26.06 6.46
C LEU A 258 -23.69 -26.08 5.48
N ASN A 259 -23.70 -27.09 4.60
CA ASN A 259 -24.81 -27.36 3.68
C ASN A 259 -25.20 -26.13 2.84
N PHE A 260 -24.21 -25.50 2.21
CA PHE A 260 -24.40 -24.27 1.43
C PHE A 260 -24.99 -23.09 2.24
N GLY A 261 -24.53 -22.95 3.49
CA GLY A 261 -24.94 -21.87 4.38
C GLY A 261 -26.32 -22.06 5.03
N LYS A 262 -26.98 -23.21 4.84
CA LYS A 262 -28.24 -23.52 5.53
C LYS A 262 -28.08 -23.63 7.04
N VAL A 263 -26.88 -23.99 7.50
CA VAL A 263 -26.52 -24.02 8.92
C VAL A 263 -25.24 -23.22 9.09
N ARG A 264 -25.30 -22.16 9.90
CA ARG A 264 -24.14 -21.33 10.26
C ARG A 264 -23.84 -21.51 11.74
N LEU A 265 -22.62 -21.92 12.05
CA LEU A 265 -22.09 -21.99 13.41
C LEU A 265 -21.10 -20.85 13.61
N VAL A 266 -21.25 -20.12 14.70
CA VAL A 266 -20.34 -19.03 15.08
C VAL A 266 -19.80 -19.34 16.47
N ALA A 267 -18.49 -19.25 16.62
CA ALA A 267 -17.81 -19.45 17.90
C ALA A 267 -16.84 -18.30 18.18
N ALA A 268 -16.91 -17.75 19.39
CA ALA A 268 -15.95 -16.80 19.91
C ALA A 268 -14.87 -17.51 20.74
N ASN A 269 -13.83 -16.77 21.14
CA ASN A 269 -12.73 -17.26 21.98
C ASN A 269 -12.01 -18.49 21.39
N VAL A 270 -11.84 -18.50 20.06
CA VAL A 270 -11.12 -19.55 19.36
C VAL A 270 -9.70 -19.65 19.89
N THR A 271 -9.36 -20.81 20.43
CA THR A 271 -8.00 -21.09 20.88
C THR A 271 -7.21 -21.71 19.74
N ARG A 272 -6.09 -21.09 19.39
CA ARG A 272 -5.18 -21.58 18.35
C ARG A 272 -3.98 -22.29 18.98
N GLN A 273 -3.81 -23.56 18.65
CA GLN A 273 -2.65 -24.37 19.02
C GLN A 273 -1.79 -24.59 17.77
N ARG A 274 -0.48 -24.35 17.85
CA ARG A 274 0.46 -24.58 16.74
C ARG A 274 1.49 -25.63 17.13
N ALA A 275 1.77 -26.53 16.21
CA ALA A 275 2.89 -27.45 16.22
C ALA A 275 3.54 -27.45 14.83
N SER A 276 4.71 -28.08 14.69
CA SER A 276 5.38 -28.16 13.39
C SER A 276 4.47 -28.82 12.35
N GLY A 277 4.19 -28.14 11.24
CA GLY A 277 3.34 -28.64 10.15
C GLY A 277 1.85 -28.78 10.47
N LEU A 278 1.41 -28.31 11.65
CA LEU A 278 0.05 -28.56 12.16
C LEU A 278 -0.47 -27.37 12.95
N THR A 279 -1.63 -26.84 12.56
CA THR A 279 -2.38 -25.86 13.36
C THR A 279 -3.73 -26.45 13.76
N ARG A 280 -4.11 -26.29 15.04
CA ARG A 280 -5.43 -26.64 15.55
C ARG A 280 -6.18 -25.41 16.04
N TYR A 281 -7.46 -25.32 15.70
CA TYR A 281 -8.39 -24.35 16.25
C TYR A 281 -9.42 -25.10 17.07
N LEU A 282 -9.60 -24.67 18.32
CA LEU A 282 -10.58 -25.23 19.25
C LEU A 282 -11.55 -24.12 19.64
N ALA A 283 -12.85 -24.39 19.51
CA ALA A 283 -13.90 -23.46 19.88
C ALA A 283 -15.19 -24.23 20.19
N THR A 284 -16.19 -23.52 20.72
CA THR A 284 -17.52 -24.09 20.97
C THR A 284 -18.57 -23.13 20.42
N ALA A 285 -19.50 -23.64 19.61
CA ALA A 285 -20.66 -22.89 19.11
C ALA A 285 -21.91 -23.39 19.83
N GLY A 286 -22.39 -22.65 20.83
CA GLY A 286 -23.44 -23.12 21.73
C GLY A 286 -22.97 -24.31 22.57
N ASP A 287 -23.57 -25.48 22.38
CA ASP A 287 -23.22 -26.76 23.00
C ASP A 287 -22.32 -27.64 22.12
N LYS A 288 -22.01 -27.21 20.88
CA LYS A 288 -21.27 -28.01 19.90
C LYS A 288 -19.78 -27.69 19.94
N PRO A 289 -18.90 -28.63 20.36
CA PRO A 289 -17.47 -28.44 20.24
C PRO A 289 -17.06 -28.49 18.76
N ILE A 290 -16.20 -27.56 18.37
CA ILE A 290 -15.62 -27.44 17.04
C ILE A 290 -14.10 -27.60 17.15
N ALA A 291 -13.55 -28.56 16.42
CA ALA A 291 -12.11 -28.75 16.31
C ALA A 291 -11.69 -28.74 14.83
N VAL A 292 -10.92 -27.73 14.44
CA VAL A 292 -10.34 -27.64 13.09
C VAL A 292 -8.88 -28.05 13.17
N THR A 293 -8.47 -29.00 12.34
CA THR A 293 -7.08 -29.42 12.18
C THR A 293 -6.61 -29.03 10.78
N VAL A 294 -5.56 -28.24 10.71
CA VAL A 294 -4.92 -27.75 9.48
C VAL A 294 -3.54 -28.37 9.40
N ARG A 295 -3.27 -29.16 8.36
CA ARG A 295 -1.96 -29.75 8.08
C ARG A 295 -1.29 -28.99 6.95
N ASP A 296 0.01 -28.77 7.05
CA ASP A 296 0.84 -28.20 5.98
C ASP A 296 1.11 -29.26 4.91
N GLU A 297 0.06 -29.63 4.19
CA GLU A 297 0.03 -30.67 3.17
C GLU A 297 -0.81 -30.16 1.99
N ILE A 298 -0.28 -30.29 0.77
CA ILE A 298 -0.97 -29.85 -0.44
C ILE A 298 -2.30 -30.60 -0.58
N CYS A 299 -3.38 -29.84 -0.74
CA CYS A 299 -4.73 -30.35 -0.91
C CYS A 299 -5.28 -29.92 -2.27
N THR A 300 -5.72 -30.87 -3.08
CA THR A 300 -6.38 -30.58 -4.35
C THR A 300 -7.90 -30.57 -4.14
N ASP A 301 -8.54 -29.47 -4.49
CA ASP A 301 -9.99 -29.33 -4.40
C ASP A 301 -10.68 -30.26 -5.40
N SER A 302 -11.63 -31.07 -4.89
CA SER A 302 -12.27 -32.14 -5.68
C SER A 302 -13.14 -31.63 -6.83
N MET A 303 -13.65 -30.41 -6.76
CA MET A 303 -14.55 -29.84 -7.77
C MET A 303 -13.77 -29.08 -8.86
N SER A 304 -12.85 -28.22 -8.44
CA SER A 304 -12.09 -27.34 -9.35
C SER A 304 -10.76 -27.93 -9.80
N GLY A 305 -10.19 -28.87 -9.04
CA GLY A 305 -8.81 -29.32 -9.21
C GLY A 305 -7.76 -28.31 -8.73
N MET A 306 -8.17 -27.21 -8.07
CA MET A 306 -7.24 -26.19 -7.61
C MET A 306 -6.42 -26.69 -6.41
N PRO A 307 -5.07 -26.53 -6.40
CA PRO A 307 -4.26 -26.89 -5.26
C PRO A 307 -4.26 -25.78 -4.19
N PHE A 308 -4.26 -26.20 -2.93
CA PHE A 308 -4.22 -25.38 -1.73
C PHE A 308 -3.06 -25.82 -0.84
N PRO A 309 -2.48 -24.91 -0.04
CA PRO A 309 -1.34 -25.24 0.82
C PRO A 309 -1.68 -26.17 1.98
N ASN A 310 -2.96 -26.27 2.37
CA ASN A 310 -3.34 -27.03 3.55
C ASN A 310 -4.46 -28.03 3.30
N ARG A 311 -4.30 -29.23 3.88
CA ARG A 311 -5.38 -30.18 4.13
C ARG A 311 -6.04 -29.83 5.45
N VAL A 312 -7.37 -29.74 5.43
CA VAL A 312 -8.17 -29.33 6.59
C VAL A 312 -9.18 -30.41 6.94
N THR A 313 -9.24 -30.74 8.23
CA THR A 313 -10.29 -31.55 8.82
C THR A 313 -11.05 -30.72 9.83
N VAL A 314 -12.37 -30.60 9.68
CA VAL A 314 -13.26 -29.95 10.64
C VAL A 314 -14.07 -31.02 11.37
N ARG A 315 -14.04 -31.01 12.70
CA ARG A 315 -14.93 -31.84 13.53
C ARG A 315 -15.96 -30.98 14.24
N VAL A 316 -17.23 -31.37 14.15
CA VAL A 316 -18.37 -30.74 14.83
C VAL A 316 -19.21 -31.86 15.46
N GLY A 317 -19.16 -32.00 16.79
CA GLY A 317 -19.68 -33.19 17.46
C GLY A 317 -19.04 -34.46 16.87
N ASP A 318 -19.87 -35.40 16.39
CA ASP A 318 -19.42 -36.65 15.76
C ASP A 318 -19.11 -36.53 14.26
N GLN A 319 -19.46 -35.41 13.63
CA GLN A 319 -19.25 -35.22 12.19
C GLN A 319 -17.81 -34.80 11.92
N SER A 320 -17.18 -35.43 10.92
CA SER A 320 -15.85 -35.07 10.43
C SER A 320 -15.93 -34.70 8.95
N LEU A 321 -15.50 -33.50 8.62
CA LEU A 321 -15.52 -32.92 7.28
C LEU A 321 -14.09 -32.74 6.78
N GLN A 322 -13.84 -33.06 5.52
CA GLN A 322 -12.54 -32.91 4.87
C GLN A 322 -12.60 -31.79 3.83
N GLY A 323 -11.46 -31.15 3.60
CA GLY A 323 -11.35 -30.10 2.60
C GLY A 323 -9.97 -29.44 2.56
N CYS A 324 -9.90 -28.31 1.86
CA CYS A 324 -8.68 -27.60 1.57
C CYS A 324 -8.70 -26.20 2.19
N GLY A 325 -7.55 -25.68 2.61
CA GLY A 325 -7.45 -24.38 3.27
C GLY A 325 -6.23 -23.57 2.88
N GLY A 326 -6.27 -22.28 3.23
CA GLY A 326 -5.27 -21.30 2.85
C GLY A 326 -5.49 -20.75 1.44
N SER A 327 -4.51 -19.97 0.97
CA SER A 327 -4.58 -19.31 -0.33
C SER A 327 -3.81 -20.11 -1.39
N PRO A 328 -4.40 -20.53 -2.52
CA PRO A 328 -3.66 -21.20 -3.61
C PRO A 328 -2.45 -20.40 -4.09
N ALA A 329 -2.56 -19.06 -4.05
CA ALA A 329 -1.50 -18.13 -4.37
C ALA A 329 -0.21 -18.34 -3.56
N SER A 330 -0.31 -18.77 -2.30
CA SER A 330 0.87 -18.97 -1.44
C SER A 330 1.76 -20.13 -1.89
N LEU A 331 1.24 -21.02 -2.75
CA LEU A 331 2.00 -22.15 -3.29
C LEU A 331 3.04 -21.72 -4.34
N PHE A 332 2.80 -20.61 -5.05
CA PHE A 332 3.66 -20.17 -6.16
C PHE A 332 4.17 -18.72 -6.04
N GLN A 333 3.59 -17.90 -5.15
CA GLN A 333 4.05 -16.53 -4.91
C GLN A 333 5.23 -16.48 -3.92
N GLY A 334 5.97 -15.37 -3.95
CA GLY A 334 7.03 -15.09 -2.96
C GLY A 334 8.33 -15.88 -3.16
N ALA A 335 8.46 -16.54 -4.30
CA ALA A 335 9.63 -17.30 -4.71
C ALA A 335 10.01 -17.00 -6.17
N THR A 336 11.29 -17.20 -6.48
CA THR A 336 11.75 -17.31 -7.85
C THR A 336 11.76 -18.78 -8.23
N TRP A 337 11.12 -19.12 -9.33
CA TRP A 337 11.09 -20.45 -9.92
C TRP A 337 12.03 -20.49 -11.12
N VAL A 338 12.78 -21.57 -11.26
CA VAL A 338 13.67 -21.86 -12.38
C VAL A 338 13.00 -22.95 -13.21
N VAL A 339 12.76 -22.66 -14.49
CA VAL A 339 12.15 -23.64 -15.40
C VAL A 339 13.19 -24.70 -15.75
N GLU A 340 12.81 -25.96 -15.60
CA GLU A 340 13.63 -27.13 -15.94
C GLU A 340 13.15 -27.80 -17.23
N ASP A 341 11.86 -27.66 -17.56
CA ASP A 341 11.27 -28.24 -18.75
C ASP A 341 10.26 -27.31 -19.41
N ILE A 342 10.37 -27.21 -20.75
CA ILE A 342 9.45 -26.50 -21.63
C ILE A 342 8.80 -27.52 -22.56
N ASN A 343 7.60 -27.98 -22.20
CA ASN A 343 6.80 -28.92 -23.00
C ASN A 343 7.55 -30.22 -23.39
N GLY A 344 8.21 -30.86 -22.44
CA GLY A 344 8.89 -32.14 -22.58
C GLY A 344 10.22 -32.08 -23.33
N ARG A 345 10.80 -30.89 -23.51
CA ARG A 345 12.03 -30.67 -24.29
C ARG A 345 13.22 -30.25 -23.43
N GLY A 346 13.06 -30.13 -22.11
CA GLY A 346 14.07 -29.56 -21.22
C GLY A 346 14.30 -28.07 -21.49
N VAL A 347 15.45 -27.60 -20.99
CA VAL A 347 15.97 -26.24 -21.18
C VAL A 347 17.42 -26.35 -21.64
N ILE A 348 17.85 -25.50 -22.57
CA ILE A 348 19.24 -25.43 -23.06
C ILE A 348 20.19 -25.14 -21.90
N ASP A 349 21.29 -25.89 -21.82
CA ASP A 349 22.32 -25.69 -20.80
C ASP A 349 22.83 -24.24 -20.74
N ASN A 350 23.05 -23.75 -19.52
CA ASN A 350 23.43 -22.36 -19.23
C ASN A 350 22.41 -21.29 -19.68
N SER A 351 21.24 -21.68 -20.24
CA SER A 351 20.09 -20.78 -20.37
C SER A 351 19.26 -20.83 -19.09
N ARG A 352 19.12 -19.69 -18.43
CA ARG A 352 18.30 -19.58 -17.22
C ARG A 352 16.95 -18.99 -17.57
N VAL A 353 15.89 -19.78 -17.43
CA VAL A 353 14.51 -19.32 -17.57
C VAL A 353 13.87 -19.24 -16.19
N THR A 354 13.26 -18.11 -15.84
CA THR A 354 12.70 -17.89 -14.50
C THR A 354 11.28 -17.34 -14.50
N LEU A 355 10.57 -17.62 -13.41
CA LEU A 355 9.22 -17.12 -13.11
C LEU A 355 9.19 -16.61 -11.68
N THR A 356 8.76 -15.37 -11.48
CA THR A 356 8.50 -14.80 -10.16
C THR A 356 7.11 -14.21 -10.16
N PHE A 357 6.22 -14.77 -9.33
CA PHE A 357 4.85 -14.32 -9.17
C PHE A 357 4.75 -13.38 -7.96
N GLY A 358 4.42 -12.12 -8.25
CA GLY A 358 4.27 -11.05 -7.28
C GLY A 358 2.86 -10.98 -6.70
N PRO A 359 2.73 -10.51 -5.45
CA PRO A 359 1.44 -10.36 -4.77
C PRO A 359 0.46 -9.39 -5.45
N ASP A 360 0.98 -8.57 -6.36
CA ASP A 360 0.31 -7.52 -7.13
C ASP A 360 -0.32 -8.04 -8.45
N GLY A 361 -0.34 -9.36 -8.66
CA GLY A 361 -0.87 -9.95 -9.89
C GLY A 361 0.10 -9.82 -11.06
N ARG A 362 1.39 -9.63 -10.81
CA ARG A 362 2.43 -9.58 -11.85
C ARG A 362 3.29 -10.84 -11.86
N VAL A 363 3.66 -11.26 -13.06
CA VAL A 363 4.70 -12.27 -13.29
C VAL A 363 5.87 -11.60 -14.01
N ALA A 364 7.10 -11.96 -13.62
CA ALA A 364 8.30 -11.45 -14.27
C ALA A 364 9.42 -12.49 -14.19
N GLY A 365 10.43 -12.32 -15.03
CA GLY A 365 11.62 -13.16 -15.00
C GLY A 365 12.50 -12.99 -16.24
N LEU A 366 13.38 -13.96 -16.44
CA LEU A 366 14.20 -14.12 -17.63
C LEU A 366 13.57 -15.20 -18.53
N GLY A 367 13.29 -14.87 -19.78
CA GLY A 367 12.63 -15.75 -20.75
C GLY A 367 13.57 -16.68 -21.50
N SER A 368 14.84 -16.78 -21.10
CA SER A 368 16.01 -17.36 -21.79
C SER A 368 16.98 -16.26 -22.21
N CYS A 369 16.58 -15.34 -23.10
CA CYS A 369 17.43 -14.25 -23.58
C CYS A 369 17.06 -12.90 -22.96
N ASN A 370 15.76 -12.64 -22.87
CA ASN A 370 15.17 -11.36 -22.55
C ASN A 370 14.48 -11.36 -21.20
N ASN A 371 14.55 -10.23 -20.52
CA ASN A 371 13.70 -10.03 -19.36
C ASN A 371 12.26 -9.84 -19.84
N TYR A 372 11.30 -10.32 -19.06
CA TYR A 372 9.89 -10.18 -19.36
C TYR A 372 9.07 -9.81 -18.14
N THR A 373 7.90 -9.28 -18.41
CA THR A 373 6.87 -9.06 -17.41
C THR A 373 5.48 -9.20 -18.02
N GLY A 374 4.53 -9.67 -17.23
CA GLY A 374 3.13 -9.77 -17.60
C GLY A 374 2.23 -9.65 -16.37
N GLY A 375 0.92 -9.53 -16.61
CA GLY A 375 -0.08 -9.72 -15.57
C GLY A 375 -0.46 -11.20 -15.46
N TYR A 376 -0.91 -11.64 -14.30
CA TYR A 376 -1.63 -12.89 -14.14
C TYR A 376 -2.90 -12.67 -13.32
N THR A 377 -3.86 -13.56 -13.49
CA THR A 377 -5.10 -13.61 -12.72
C THR A 377 -5.25 -15.00 -12.15
N LEU A 378 -5.48 -15.08 -10.84
CA LEU A 378 -5.83 -16.30 -10.14
C LEU A 378 -7.29 -16.20 -9.71
N THR A 379 -8.11 -17.12 -10.20
CA THR A 379 -9.49 -17.32 -9.73
C THR A 379 -9.55 -18.53 -8.80
N GLY A 380 -10.74 -18.90 -8.32
CA GLY A 380 -10.92 -20.11 -7.51
C GLY A 380 -10.69 -21.42 -8.27
N GLU A 381 -10.50 -21.37 -9.60
CA GLU A 381 -10.45 -22.54 -10.48
C GLU A 381 -9.33 -22.49 -11.51
N SER A 382 -8.75 -21.31 -11.76
CA SER A 382 -7.81 -21.11 -12.87
C SER A 382 -6.71 -20.11 -12.54
N LEU A 383 -5.54 -20.34 -13.14
CA LEU A 383 -4.44 -19.39 -13.22
C LEU A 383 -4.29 -19.01 -14.70
N LYS A 384 -4.43 -17.73 -15.03
CA LYS A 384 -4.21 -17.22 -16.39
C LYS A 384 -3.09 -16.20 -16.38
N ILE A 385 -2.21 -16.28 -17.37
CA ILE A 385 -1.17 -15.27 -17.59
C ILE A 385 -1.59 -14.46 -18.80
N GLY A 386 -1.62 -13.14 -18.64
CA GLY A 386 -1.98 -12.21 -19.70
C GLY A 386 -0.86 -12.02 -20.71
N GLN A 387 -0.97 -10.95 -21.51
CA GLN A 387 0.10 -10.60 -22.44
C GLN A 387 1.40 -10.31 -21.69
N VAL A 388 2.48 -10.85 -22.24
CA VAL A 388 3.84 -10.68 -21.72
C VAL A 388 4.56 -9.66 -22.60
N ALA A 389 5.10 -8.62 -21.97
CA ALA A 389 6.05 -7.70 -22.57
C ALA A 389 7.47 -8.18 -22.30
N SER A 390 8.35 -8.10 -23.29
CA SER A 390 9.74 -8.55 -23.19
C SER A 390 10.70 -7.52 -23.79
N THR A 391 11.96 -7.52 -23.34
CA THR A 391 13.03 -6.75 -23.98
C THR A 391 13.40 -7.35 -25.34
N MET A 392 14.19 -6.64 -26.15
CA MET A 392 14.63 -7.08 -27.48
C MET A 392 16.16 -7.15 -27.58
N LYS A 393 16.79 -7.97 -26.74
CA LYS A 393 18.20 -8.33 -26.87
C LYS A 393 18.36 -9.37 -27.98
N ALA A 394 19.42 -9.24 -28.76
CA ALA A 394 19.81 -10.25 -29.73
C ALA A 394 20.63 -11.35 -29.02
N CYS A 395 20.16 -12.59 -29.11
CA CYS A 395 20.87 -13.78 -28.65
C CYS A 395 20.99 -14.80 -29.78
N ALA A 396 21.70 -15.91 -29.53
CA ALA A 396 21.77 -17.03 -30.46
C ALA A 396 20.35 -17.54 -30.83
N PRO A 397 20.10 -17.97 -32.08
CA PRO A 397 18.78 -18.40 -32.53
C PRO A 397 18.12 -19.47 -31.65
N ALA A 398 18.91 -20.40 -31.10
CA ALA A 398 18.41 -21.44 -30.20
C ALA A 398 17.78 -20.86 -28.91
N LEU A 399 18.38 -19.83 -28.32
CA LEU A 399 17.88 -19.18 -27.10
C LEU A 399 16.59 -18.39 -27.38
N MET A 400 16.50 -17.75 -28.55
CA MET A 400 15.32 -17.02 -29.00
C MET A 400 14.14 -17.96 -29.31
N ASN A 401 14.42 -19.13 -29.91
CA ASN A 401 13.41 -20.15 -30.18
C ASN A 401 12.85 -20.74 -28.88
N GLN A 402 13.73 -21.02 -27.91
CA GLN A 402 13.31 -21.47 -26.57
C GLN A 402 12.45 -20.41 -25.86
N GLU A 403 12.86 -19.13 -25.92
CA GLU A 403 12.09 -18.02 -25.35
C GLU A 403 10.69 -17.91 -25.97
N THR A 404 10.61 -18.05 -27.28
CA THR A 404 9.33 -18.06 -28.00
C THR A 404 8.46 -19.22 -27.54
N ALA A 405 9.01 -20.43 -27.41
CA ALA A 405 8.28 -21.59 -26.92
C ALA A 405 7.77 -21.38 -25.48
N PHE A 406 8.61 -20.82 -24.61
CA PHE A 406 8.26 -20.46 -23.24
C PHE A 406 7.11 -19.45 -23.19
N PHE A 407 7.20 -18.33 -23.92
CA PHE A 407 6.14 -17.32 -23.94
C PHE A 407 4.83 -17.83 -24.54
N THR A 408 4.89 -18.70 -25.55
CA THR A 408 3.69 -19.35 -26.09
C THR A 408 3.00 -20.18 -25.02
N ILE A 409 3.72 -20.97 -24.23
CA ILE A 409 3.09 -21.76 -23.15
C ILE A 409 2.53 -20.84 -22.07
N LEU A 410 3.25 -19.80 -21.65
CA LEU A 410 2.76 -18.86 -20.63
C LEU A 410 1.40 -18.27 -20.99
N ARG A 411 1.20 -17.82 -22.24
CA ARG A 411 -0.07 -17.23 -22.69
C ARG A 411 -1.25 -18.20 -22.63
N ASP A 412 -0.96 -19.49 -22.68
CA ASP A 412 -1.97 -20.54 -22.74
C ASP A 412 -2.16 -21.26 -21.38
N VAL A 413 -1.50 -20.81 -20.32
CA VAL A 413 -1.66 -21.33 -18.96
C VAL A 413 -3.09 -21.11 -18.48
N GLN A 414 -3.68 -22.18 -17.95
CA GLN A 414 -5.03 -22.19 -17.39
C GLN A 414 -5.05 -22.70 -15.95
N ARG A 415 -4.09 -23.54 -15.57
CA ARG A 415 -4.03 -24.20 -14.26
C ARG A 415 -2.58 -24.31 -13.81
N PHE A 416 -2.40 -24.58 -12.53
CA PHE A 416 -1.11 -24.95 -11.98
C PHE A 416 -1.28 -26.09 -10.99
N GLU A 417 -0.21 -26.83 -10.80
CA GLU A 417 -0.08 -27.88 -9.80
C GLU A 417 1.23 -27.67 -9.04
N VAL A 418 1.27 -28.13 -7.80
CA VAL A 418 2.53 -28.29 -7.07
C VAL A 418 2.67 -29.76 -6.71
N ARG A 419 3.73 -30.37 -7.21
CA ARG A 419 4.01 -31.78 -6.96
C ARG A 419 4.55 -32.00 -5.54
N PRO A 420 4.46 -33.23 -5.02
CA PRO A 420 5.01 -33.57 -3.69
C PRO A 420 6.52 -33.26 -3.54
N ASP A 421 7.27 -33.28 -4.64
CA ASP A 421 8.70 -32.93 -4.67
C ASP A 421 8.98 -31.42 -4.78
N GLY A 422 7.94 -30.59 -4.62
CA GLY A 422 8.03 -29.13 -4.62
C GLY A 422 8.14 -28.49 -6.00
N ALA A 423 8.01 -29.25 -7.09
CA ALA A 423 7.97 -28.67 -8.44
C ALA A 423 6.63 -27.97 -8.71
N LEU A 424 6.70 -26.76 -9.25
CA LEU A 424 5.57 -26.05 -9.83
C LEU A 424 5.39 -26.50 -11.28
N VAL A 425 4.17 -26.93 -11.61
CA VAL A 425 3.79 -27.28 -12.98
C VAL A 425 2.72 -26.30 -13.45
N LEU A 426 2.98 -25.58 -14.53
CA LEU A 426 1.98 -24.74 -15.20
C LEU A 426 1.38 -25.54 -16.35
N LEU A 427 0.05 -25.61 -16.42
CA LEU A 427 -0.69 -26.46 -17.35
C LEU A 427 -1.54 -25.61 -18.29
N THR A 428 -1.54 -25.98 -19.58
CA THR A 428 -2.39 -25.37 -20.61
C THR A 428 -3.59 -26.26 -20.93
N GLY A 429 -4.61 -25.70 -21.58
CA GLY A 429 -5.79 -26.46 -22.03
C GLY A 429 -5.52 -27.49 -23.14
N ASN A 430 -4.34 -27.46 -23.76
CA ASN A 430 -3.93 -28.40 -24.81
C ASN A 430 -2.79 -29.33 -24.35
N SER A 431 -2.79 -29.68 -23.05
CA SER A 431 -1.87 -30.65 -22.45
C SER A 431 -0.37 -30.32 -22.60
N ARG A 432 -0.04 -29.05 -22.82
CA ARG A 432 1.35 -28.56 -22.72
C ARG A 432 1.62 -28.10 -21.29
N SER A 433 2.89 -28.15 -20.90
CA SER A 433 3.28 -27.79 -19.55
C SER A 433 4.62 -27.07 -19.47
N LEU A 434 4.79 -26.32 -18.38
CA LEU A 434 6.09 -25.88 -17.89
C LEU A 434 6.33 -26.52 -16.54
N LEU A 435 7.51 -27.10 -16.32
CA LEU A 435 7.95 -27.54 -15.02
C LEU A 435 9.01 -26.59 -14.50
N ALA A 436 8.85 -26.11 -13.27
CA ALA A 436 9.80 -25.24 -12.62
C ALA A 436 10.03 -25.65 -11.17
N ARG A 437 11.23 -25.39 -10.65
CA ARG A 437 11.57 -25.57 -9.25
C ARG A 437 11.91 -24.27 -8.58
N LYS A 438 11.62 -24.19 -7.29
CA LYS A 438 12.04 -23.05 -6.47
C LYS A 438 13.56 -22.91 -6.57
N ALA A 439 14.03 -21.72 -6.89
CA ALA A 439 15.45 -21.42 -6.88
C ALA A 439 15.99 -21.72 -5.48
N SER A 440 16.97 -22.60 -5.39
CA SER A 440 17.66 -22.85 -4.12
C SER A 440 18.28 -21.53 -3.64
N PRO A 441 18.10 -21.13 -2.36
CA PRO A 441 19.11 -20.30 -1.74
C PRO A 441 20.41 -21.13 -1.85
N PHE A 442 21.45 -20.58 -2.47
CA PHE A 442 22.65 -21.35 -2.79
C PHE A 442 23.20 -22.10 -1.55
N PRO A 443 23.79 -23.30 -1.74
CA PRO A 443 24.48 -24.04 -0.69
C PRO A 443 25.70 -23.32 -0.12
#